data_AF-A0A1V5N0V7-F1
#
_entry.id   AF-A0A1V5N0V7-F1
#
_cell.length_a   1.000
_cell.length_b   1.000
_cell.length_c   1.000
_cell.angle_alpha   90.00
_cell.angle_beta   90.00
_cell.angle_gamma   90.00
#
_symmetry.space_group_name_H-M   'P 1'
#
loop_
_entity.id
_entity.type
_entity.pdbx_description
1 polymer ?
#
loop_
_entity_poly.entity_id
_entity_poly.type
_entity_poly.pdbx_seq_one_letter_code
_entity_poly.pdbx_strand_id
1 'polypeptide(L)'
;MNTKKHLLKFVFLFITFPLLISAQTKSKDWTLHKETGGIQIFYKYSDCNIPSEGYYREMVLLKFVNTTQTPLKIKWQREAWYNGKCSSCDLDEYKFELELPAGETVTGECDIRTPSKLKIFSKFLDLKSNTSLDKFNITVLEVNPY
;
A
#
# COMPACT_ATOMS: atom_id res chain seq x y z
N MET A 1 -23.04 2.62 68.09
CA MET A 1 -23.80 1.69 67.22
C MET A 1 -24.16 2.44 65.94
N ASN A 2 -23.22 2.56 65.00
CA ASN A 2 -23.06 1.76 63.78
C ASN A 2 -23.65 2.48 62.54
N THR A 3 -22.91 3.46 62.00
CA THR A 3 -23.18 4.05 60.68
C THR A 3 -22.28 3.37 59.64
N LYS A 4 -22.92 2.59 58.76
CA LYS A 4 -22.29 1.83 57.68
C LYS A 4 -21.56 2.77 56.72
N LYS A 5 -20.25 2.56 56.54
CA LYS A 5 -19.46 3.16 55.46
C LYS A 5 -19.85 2.48 54.14
N HIS A 6 -20.55 3.20 53.26
CA HIS A 6 -20.75 2.76 51.89
C HIS A 6 -19.45 2.99 51.09
N LEU A 7 -18.74 1.90 50.80
CA LEU A 7 -17.68 1.90 49.78
C LEU A 7 -18.31 2.22 48.41
N LEU A 8 -17.97 3.40 47.89
CA LEU A 8 -18.27 3.79 46.52
C LEU A 8 -17.43 2.92 45.58
N LYS A 9 -18.02 1.87 45.00
CA LYS A 9 -17.36 1.02 44.00
C LYS A 9 -17.30 1.80 42.68
N PHE A 10 -16.15 2.37 42.35
CA PHE A 10 -15.87 2.88 41.01
C PHE A 10 -15.82 1.70 40.03
N VAL A 11 -16.89 1.52 39.26
CA VAL A 11 -16.93 0.59 38.13
C VAL A 11 -16.18 1.26 36.98
N PHE A 12 -14.92 0.87 36.76
CA PHE A 12 -14.19 1.24 35.55
C PHE A 12 -14.82 0.49 34.37
N LEU A 13 -15.69 1.17 33.62
CA LEU A 13 -16.24 0.69 32.37
C LEU A 13 -15.11 0.74 31.33
N PHE A 14 -14.40 -0.38 31.15
CA PHE A 14 -13.45 -0.54 30.04
C PHE A 14 -14.24 -0.51 28.74
N ILE A 15 -14.29 0.65 28.08
CA ILE A 15 -14.78 0.78 26.70
C ILE A 15 -13.76 0.02 25.83
N THR A 16 -14.05 -1.24 25.54
CA THR A 16 -13.33 -2.00 24.52
C THR A 16 -13.67 -1.38 23.17
N PHE A 17 -12.88 -0.39 22.75
CA PHE A 17 -12.96 0.16 21.40
C PHE A 17 -12.54 -0.95 20.43
N PRO A 18 -13.45 -1.52 19.61
CA PRO A 18 -13.07 -2.58 18.71
C PRO A 18 -12.04 -2.02 17.73
N LEU A 19 -10.86 -2.63 17.67
CA LEU A 19 -9.88 -2.34 16.63
C LEU A 19 -10.53 -2.68 15.30
N LEU A 20 -10.91 -1.67 14.53
CA LEU A 20 -11.31 -1.82 13.14
C LEU A 20 -10.07 -2.24 12.35
N ILE A 21 -9.88 -3.54 12.18
CA ILE A 21 -8.86 -4.08 11.28
C ILE A 21 -9.35 -3.79 9.86
N SER A 22 -8.91 -2.67 9.29
CA SER A 22 -9.21 -2.33 7.89
C SER A 22 -8.42 -3.27 6.98
N ALA A 23 -9.09 -4.29 6.45
CA ALA A 23 -8.51 -5.17 5.45
C ALA A 23 -8.35 -4.41 4.11
N GLN A 24 -7.19 -4.53 3.48
CA GLN A 24 -6.96 -3.91 2.18
C GLN A 24 -7.82 -4.60 1.11
N THR A 25 -8.62 -3.82 0.40
CA THR A 25 -9.52 -4.33 -0.63
C THR A 25 -8.77 -4.65 -1.92
N LYS A 26 -9.01 -5.82 -2.51
CA LYS A 26 -8.50 -6.19 -3.85
C LYS A 26 -9.34 -5.54 -4.96
N SER A 27 -9.35 -4.21 -5.02
CA SER A 27 -10.13 -3.45 -6.01
C SER A 27 -9.52 -3.56 -7.41
N LYS A 28 -10.36 -3.73 -8.43
CA LYS A 28 -9.96 -3.60 -9.85
C LYS A 28 -10.01 -2.13 -10.32
N ASP A 29 -10.63 -1.25 -9.54
CA ASP A 29 -10.66 0.20 -9.78
C ASP A 29 -9.54 0.92 -9.03
N TRP A 30 -9.12 2.08 -9.57
CA TRP A 30 -8.13 2.92 -8.92
C TRP A 30 -8.62 3.40 -7.56
N THR A 31 -7.93 2.95 -6.50
CA THR A 31 -8.25 3.27 -5.11
C THR A 31 -7.12 4.11 -4.52
N LEU A 32 -7.45 5.19 -3.81
CA LEU A 32 -6.45 6.02 -3.13
C LEU A 32 -5.82 5.24 -1.99
N HIS A 33 -4.49 5.09 -2.01
CA HIS A 33 -3.71 4.47 -0.93
C HIS A 33 -3.15 5.51 0.03
N LYS A 34 -2.61 6.61 -0.52
CA LYS A 34 -1.94 7.65 0.26
C LYS A 34 -2.08 9.00 -0.42
N GLU A 35 -2.27 10.04 0.38
CA GLU A 35 -2.16 11.43 -0.04
C GLU A 35 -1.32 12.18 1.00
N THR A 36 -0.26 12.85 0.54
CA THR A 36 0.64 13.61 1.43
C THR A 36 1.55 14.51 0.59
N GLY A 37 1.89 15.70 1.06
CA GLY A 37 2.90 16.56 0.41
C GLY A 37 2.62 16.87 -1.07
N GLY A 38 1.35 16.91 -1.51
CA GLY A 38 1.00 17.16 -2.90
C GLY A 38 1.19 15.96 -3.85
N ILE A 39 1.43 14.75 -3.31
CA ILE A 39 1.37 13.51 -4.07
C ILE A 39 0.16 12.68 -3.65
N GLN A 40 -0.59 12.18 -4.64
CA GLN A 40 -1.55 11.11 -4.45
C GLN A 40 -0.99 9.80 -5.04
N ILE A 41 -1.10 8.72 -4.27
CA ILE A 41 -0.69 7.38 -4.67
C ILE A 41 -1.92 6.49 -4.68
N PHE A 42 -2.23 5.94 -5.84
CA PHE A 42 -3.33 5.03 -6.08
C PHE A 42 -2.83 3.64 -6.39
N TYR A 43 -3.71 2.67 -6.20
CA TYR A 43 -3.48 1.28 -6.57
C TYR A 43 -4.70 0.67 -7.24
N LYS A 44 -4.47 -0.39 -8.02
CA LYS A 44 -5.50 -1.34 -8.44
C LYS A 44 -4.89 -2.71 -8.65
N TYR A 45 -5.67 -3.77 -8.50
CA TYR A 45 -5.30 -5.12 -8.87
C TYR A 45 -5.61 -5.32 -10.36
N SER A 46 -4.70 -5.95 -11.10
CA SER A 46 -4.86 -6.24 -12.52
C SER A 46 -4.33 -7.62 -12.84
N ASP A 47 -5.07 -8.37 -13.65
CA ASP A 47 -4.65 -9.65 -14.16
C ASP A 47 -3.76 -9.37 -15.38
N CYS A 48 -2.45 -9.47 -15.21
CA CYS A 48 -1.47 -9.22 -16.25
C CYS A 48 -1.11 -10.55 -16.91
N ASN A 49 -1.68 -10.79 -18.09
CA ASN A 49 -1.43 -11.97 -18.90
C ASN A 49 -0.72 -11.57 -20.19
N ILE A 50 0.54 -11.96 -20.34
CA ILE A 50 1.36 -11.81 -21.54
C ILE A 50 1.90 -13.20 -21.90
N PRO A 51 1.08 -14.03 -22.59
CA PRO A 51 1.42 -15.42 -22.91
C PRO A 51 2.74 -15.60 -23.64
N SER A 52 3.07 -14.70 -24.57
CA SER A 52 4.31 -14.72 -25.34
C SER A 52 5.57 -14.62 -24.47
N GLU A 53 5.43 -14.07 -23.27
CA GLU A 53 6.50 -13.86 -22.29
C GLU A 53 6.38 -14.82 -21.10
N GLY A 54 5.44 -15.78 -21.15
CA GLY A 54 5.14 -16.68 -20.02
C GLY A 54 4.64 -15.93 -18.78
N TYR A 55 4.06 -14.75 -18.95
CA TYR A 55 3.66 -13.88 -17.84
C TYR A 55 2.19 -14.09 -17.52
N TYR A 56 1.88 -14.79 -16.43
CA TYR A 56 0.50 -15.02 -15.97
C TYR A 56 0.41 -14.65 -14.49
N ARG A 57 0.26 -13.35 -14.20
CA ARG A 57 0.38 -12.83 -12.83
C ARG A 57 -0.69 -11.80 -12.55
N GLU A 58 -1.29 -11.88 -11.38
CA GLU A 58 -2.00 -10.73 -10.82
C GLU A 58 -0.96 -9.77 -10.25
N MET A 59 -1.06 -8.50 -10.61
CA MET A 59 -0.21 -7.43 -10.12
C MET A 59 -1.06 -6.35 -9.46
N VAL A 60 -0.54 -5.74 -8.40
CA VAL A 60 -0.99 -4.41 -7.96
C VAL A 60 -0.25 -3.38 -8.79
N LEU A 61 -0.97 -2.61 -9.59
CA LEU A 61 -0.43 -1.50 -10.36
C LEU A 61 -0.52 -0.22 -9.52
N LEU A 62 0.53 0.58 -9.52
CA LEU A 62 0.61 1.83 -8.78
C LEU A 62 0.47 3.02 -9.71
N LYS A 63 -0.18 4.09 -9.25
CA LYS A 63 -0.29 5.36 -9.96
C LYS A 63 0.06 6.49 -9.02
N PHE A 64 0.99 7.34 -9.43
CA PHE A 64 1.44 8.52 -8.70
C PHE A 64 0.99 9.76 -9.45
N VAL A 65 0.35 10.70 -8.74
CA VAL A 65 -0.18 11.94 -9.30
C VAL A 65 0.41 13.11 -8.52
N ASN A 66 1.16 13.97 -9.20
CA ASN A 66 1.59 15.25 -8.66
C ASN A 66 0.42 16.24 -8.76
N THR A 67 -0.18 16.60 -7.62
CA THR A 67 -1.33 17.51 -7.59
C THR A 67 -0.90 18.98 -7.47
N THR A 68 0.41 19.26 -7.58
CA THR A 68 0.97 20.61 -7.42
C THR A 68 1.35 21.21 -8.77
N GLN A 69 1.60 22.53 -8.76
CA GLN A 69 2.11 23.28 -9.90
C GLN A 69 3.64 23.28 -9.97
N THR A 70 4.29 22.47 -9.14
CA THR A 70 5.76 22.36 -9.06
C THR A 70 6.20 20.93 -9.36
N PRO A 71 7.30 20.71 -10.10
CA PRO A 71 7.91 19.39 -10.22
C PRO A 71 8.29 18.83 -8.83
N LEU A 72 8.03 17.56 -8.57
CA LEU A 72 8.29 16.87 -7.29
C LEU A 72 9.16 15.63 -7.45
N LYS A 73 10.16 15.51 -6.59
CA LYS A 73 11.00 14.33 -6.40
C LYS A 73 10.53 13.62 -5.13
N ILE A 74 10.02 12.40 -5.30
CA ILE A 74 9.40 11.59 -4.26
C ILE A 74 10.33 10.44 -3.91
N LYS A 75 10.73 10.33 -2.65
CA LYS A 75 11.34 9.12 -2.09
C LYS A 75 10.30 8.36 -1.29
N TRP A 76 10.21 7.06 -1.51
CA TRP A 76 9.18 6.23 -0.88
C TRP A 76 9.66 4.80 -0.68
N GLN A 77 9.04 4.10 0.26
CA GLN A 77 9.33 2.71 0.59
C GLN A 77 8.09 1.84 0.37
N ARG A 78 8.31 0.64 -0.17
CA ARG A 78 7.29 -0.40 -0.35
C ARG A 78 7.49 -1.55 0.61
N GLU A 79 6.44 -1.92 1.31
CA GLU A 79 6.39 -3.12 2.14
C GLU A 79 5.32 -4.07 1.60
N ALA A 80 5.61 -5.36 1.56
CA ALA A 80 4.70 -6.38 1.07
C ALA A 80 4.74 -7.62 1.98
N TRP A 81 3.57 -8.14 2.29
CA TRP A 81 3.38 -9.33 3.12
C TRP A 81 2.76 -10.43 2.29
N TYR A 82 3.38 -11.61 2.33
CA TYR A 82 2.89 -12.81 1.68
C TYR A 82 2.80 -13.92 2.71
N ASN A 83 1.65 -14.57 2.81
CA ASN A 83 1.35 -15.64 3.76
C ASN A 83 1.70 -15.27 5.21
N GLY A 84 1.36 -14.05 5.61
CA GLY A 84 1.58 -13.48 6.95
C GLY A 84 3.01 -13.03 7.23
N LYS A 85 3.96 -13.27 6.31
CA LYS A 85 5.36 -12.88 6.47
C LYS A 85 5.68 -11.63 5.66
N CYS A 86 6.35 -10.65 6.27
CA CYS A 86 6.85 -9.53 5.50
C CYS A 86 8.04 -9.97 4.63
N SER A 87 7.93 -9.76 3.32
CA SER A 87 8.98 -10.10 2.35
C SER A 87 9.86 -8.92 1.99
N SER A 88 9.44 -7.69 2.29
CA SER A 88 10.16 -6.47 1.90
C SER A 88 10.28 -5.39 2.98
N CYS A 89 9.93 -5.71 4.23
CA CYS A 89 10.12 -4.81 5.36
C CYS A 89 11.61 -4.63 5.66
N ASP A 90 12.00 -3.42 6.04
CA ASP A 90 13.36 -3.07 6.49
C ASP A 90 14.47 -3.36 5.45
N LEU A 91 14.12 -3.44 4.17
CA LEU A 91 15.05 -3.69 3.07
C LEU A 91 15.19 -2.45 2.17
N ASP A 92 16.43 -1.99 1.98
CA ASP A 92 16.74 -0.80 1.17
C ASP A 92 16.39 -0.97 -0.31
N GLU A 93 16.38 -2.20 -0.84
CA GLU A 93 15.97 -2.50 -2.23
C GLU A 93 14.55 -2.04 -2.56
N TYR A 94 13.72 -1.86 -1.52
CA TYR A 94 12.33 -1.44 -1.65
C TYR A 94 12.12 0.04 -1.33
N LYS A 95 13.21 0.81 -1.25
CA LYS A 95 13.21 2.27 -1.27
C LYS A 95 13.44 2.73 -2.70
N PHE A 96 12.53 3.57 -3.18
CA PHE A 96 12.50 4.03 -4.56
C PHE A 96 12.47 5.55 -4.62
N GLU A 97 12.87 6.07 -5.77
CA GLU A 97 12.75 7.47 -6.11
C GLU A 97 11.99 7.64 -7.43
N LEU A 98 11.23 8.72 -7.52
CA LEU A 98 10.49 9.13 -8.70
C LEU A 98 10.56 10.65 -8.82
N GLU A 99 10.91 11.14 -10.00
CA GLU A 99 10.74 12.55 -10.37
C GLU A 99 9.47 12.67 -11.21
N LEU A 100 8.61 13.60 -10.84
CA LEU A 100 7.30 13.80 -11.43
C LEU A 100 7.05 15.29 -11.69
N PRO A 101 6.95 15.74 -12.96
CA PRO A 101 6.69 17.15 -13.26
C PRO A 101 5.37 17.65 -12.67
N ALA A 102 5.18 18.97 -12.69
CA ALA A 102 3.95 19.61 -12.19
C ALA A 102 2.70 19.05 -12.88
N GLY A 103 1.69 18.66 -12.10
CA GLY A 103 0.43 18.11 -12.61
C GLY A 103 0.53 16.71 -13.24
N GLU A 104 1.72 16.13 -13.36
CA GLU A 104 1.92 14.89 -14.11
C GLU A 104 1.49 13.64 -13.34
N THR A 105 1.22 12.60 -14.12
CA THR A 105 0.86 11.27 -13.62
C THR A 105 1.78 10.22 -14.20
N VAL A 106 2.32 9.35 -13.35
CA VAL A 106 2.98 8.12 -13.79
C VAL A 106 2.20 6.90 -13.31
N THR A 107 2.01 5.93 -14.18
CA THR A 107 1.18 4.75 -13.93
C THR A 107 1.96 3.48 -14.27
N GLY A 108 1.85 2.47 -13.40
CA GLY A 108 2.28 1.11 -13.70
C GLY A 108 1.28 0.41 -14.60
N GLU A 109 1.78 -0.42 -15.51
CA GLU A 109 0.98 -1.12 -16.51
C GLU A 109 1.28 -2.63 -16.48
N CYS A 110 0.42 -3.41 -17.13
CA CYS A 110 0.68 -4.80 -17.44
C CYS A 110 1.63 -4.93 -18.65
N ASP A 111 2.84 -4.35 -18.53
CA ASP A 111 3.94 -4.50 -19.47
C ASP A 111 5.17 -5.01 -18.71
N ILE A 112 5.89 -5.98 -19.29
CA ILE A 112 7.14 -6.51 -18.71
C ILE A 112 8.20 -5.40 -18.53
N ARG A 113 8.19 -4.38 -19.39
CA ARG A 113 9.10 -3.23 -19.38
C ARG A 113 8.72 -2.17 -18.36
N THR A 114 7.49 -2.18 -17.82
CA THR A 114 7.11 -1.28 -16.73
C THR A 114 8.08 -1.45 -15.56
N PRO A 115 8.68 -0.35 -15.04
CA PRO A 115 9.57 -0.40 -13.89
C PRO A 115 8.96 -1.15 -12.70
N SER A 116 9.74 -2.02 -12.05
CA SER A 116 9.29 -2.80 -10.89
C SER A 116 8.84 -1.94 -9.70
N LYS A 117 9.29 -0.68 -9.62
CA LYS A 117 8.81 0.30 -8.64
C LYS A 117 7.35 0.70 -8.84
N LEU A 118 6.76 0.50 -10.02
CA LEU A 118 5.36 0.87 -10.30
C LEU A 118 4.38 -0.31 -10.22
N LYS A 119 4.85 -1.49 -9.81
CA LYS A 119 4.01 -2.69 -9.68
C LYS A 119 4.43 -3.56 -8.49
N ILE A 120 3.48 -4.23 -7.86
CA ILE A 120 3.69 -5.18 -6.77
C ILE A 120 3.12 -6.52 -7.22
N PHE A 121 3.88 -7.60 -7.06
CA PHE A 121 3.36 -8.92 -7.37
C PHE A 121 2.21 -9.29 -6.40
N SER A 122 1.11 -9.84 -6.90
CA SER A 122 0.03 -10.35 -6.06
C SER A 122 0.09 -11.87 -5.97
N LYS A 123 -0.03 -12.55 -7.12
CA LYS A 123 0.01 -14.01 -7.23
C LYS A 123 0.24 -14.45 -8.67
N PHE A 124 0.65 -15.70 -8.87
CA PHE A 124 0.56 -16.35 -10.18
C PHE A 124 -0.90 -16.70 -10.47
N LEU A 125 -1.28 -16.65 -11.75
CA LEU A 125 -2.64 -16.99 -12.21
C LEU A 125 -2.72 -18.41 -12.78
N ASP A 126 -1.60 -18.95 -13.23
CA ASP A 126 -1.46 -20.26 -13.89
C ASP A 126 -0.84 -21.34 -13.00
N LEU A 127 -0.27 -20.95 -11.85
CA LEU A 127 0.34 -21.88 -10.90
C LEU A 127 -0.55 -22.09 -9.67
N LYS A 128 -0.66 -23.34 -9.22
CA LYS A 128 -1.17 -23.67 -7.87
C LYS A 128 -0.11 -23.31 -6.83
N SER A 129 0.05 -22.02 -6.59
CA SER A 129 0.94 -21.47 -5.56
C SER A 129 0.14 -21.09 -4.33
N ASN A 130 0.68 -21.40 -3.15
CA ASN A 130 0.15 -20.91 -1.89
C ASN A 130 0.62 -19.49 -1.59
N THR A 131 1.47 -18.88 -2.43
CA THR A 131 1.97 -17.53 -2.22
C THR A 131 1.05 -16.50 -2.85
N SER A 132 0.34 -15.74 -2.01
CA SER A 132 -0.47 -14.60 -2.41
C SER A 132 -0.10 -13.39 -1.55
N LEU A 133 -0.18 -12.21 -2.14
CA LEU A 133 -0.09 -10.95 -1.42
C LEU A 133 -1.29 -10.81 -0.50
N ASP A 134 -1.01 -10.63 0.79
CA ASP A 134 -2.01 -10.37 1.83
C ASP A 134 -2.24 -8.88 1.99
N LYS A 135 -1.15 -8.12 2.00
CA LYS A 135 -1.12 -6.69 2.27
C LYS A 135 0.11 -6.07 1.62
N PHE A 136 0.00 -4.82 1.22
CA PHE A 136 1.15 -3.95 1.01
C PHE A 136 0.98 -2.62 1.75
N ASN A 137 2.10 -1.95 1.96
CA ASN A 137 2.14 -0.58 2.47
C ASN A 137 3.10 0.25 1.61
N ILE A 138 2.77 1.54 1.49
CA ILE A 138 3.59 2.53 0.80
C ILE A 138 3.79 3.67 1.78
N THR A 139 5.04 3.90 2.14
CA THR A 139 5.44 4.99 3.03
C THR A 139 6.17 6.02 2.19
N VAL A 140 5.65 7.25 2.16
CA VAL A 140 6.37 8.38 1.57
C VAL A 140 7.40 8.85 2.60
N LEU A 141 8.67 8.82 2.21
CA LEU A 141 9.80 9.20 3.06
C LEU A 141 10.09 10.69 2.92
N GLU A 142 10.16 11.18 1.68
CA GLU A 142 10.45 12.57 1.35
C GLU A 142 9.68 13.01 0.11
N VAL A 143 9.26 14.27 0.08
CA VAL A 143 8.73 14.94 -1.11
C VAL A 143 9.37 16.32 -1.18
N ASN A 144 10.17 16.55 -2.22
CA ASN A 144 10.89 17.80 -2.42
C ASN A 144 10.63 18.35 -3.83
N PRO A 145 10.52 19.66 -4.02
CA PRO A 145 10.62 20.26 -5.35
C PRO A 145 11.98 19.96 -6.00
N TYR A 146 12.05 19.88 -7.33
CA TYR A 146 13.31 19.72 -8.08
C TYR A 146 13.41 20.62 -9.31
#